data_AF-T2IYN6-F1
#
_entry.id   AF-T2IYN6-F1
#
_cell.length_a   1.000
_cell.length_b   1.000
_cell.length_c   1.000
_cell.angle_alpha   90.00
_cell.angle_beta   90.00
_cell.angle_gamma   90.00
#
_symmetry.space_group_name_H-M   'P 1'
#
loop_
_entity.id
_entity.type
_entity.pdbx_description
1 polymer ?
#
loop_
_entity_poly.entity_id
_entity_poly.type
_entity_poly.pdbx_seq_one_letter_code
_entity_poly.pdbx_strand_id
1 'polypeptide(L)'
;MEYGIHAGDAETSIILALLPDQVKMSQAVKEYPQGLPEDSLVSMEGKLPFAWLTKELSKSGVMGDATVASKEKGDRLLASVSDGWVQVIKDVYSFRQPYL
;
A
#
# COMPACT_ATOMS: atom_id res chain seq x y z
N MET A 1 -6.97 9.08 -1.71
CA MET A 1 -6.13 7.87 -1.79
C MET A 1 -6.86 6.68 -1.16
N GLU A 2 -8.17 6.55 -1.37
CA GLU A 2 -9.02 5.72 -0.51
C GLU A 2 -9.14 4.27 -0.98
N TYR A 3 -8.72 3.96 -2.21
CA TYR A 3 -8.88 2.63 -2.81
C TYR A 3 -7.60 2.06 -3.43
N GLY A 4 -6.48 2.78 -3.31
CA GLY A 4 -5.17 2.39 -3.83
C GLY A 4 -4.39 1.53 -2.85
N ILE A 5 -4.98 0.43 -2.41
CA ILE A 5 -4.54 -0.31 -1.22
C ILE A 5 -3.70 -1.55 -1.54
N HIS A 6 -3.66 -1.99 -2.81
CA HIS A 6 -2.92 -3.20 -3.17
C HIS A 6 -2.40 -3.21 -4.62
N ALA A 7 -1.17 -3.67 -4.76
CA ALA A 7 -0.40 -3.81 -6.00
C ALA A 7 -0.33 -2.54 -6.85
N GLY A 8 -0.49 -1.36 -6.23
CA GLY A 8 -0.39 -0.05 -6.88
C GLY A 8 1.05 0.45 -7.02
N ASP A 9 1.20 1.76 -7.23
CA ASP A 9 2.47 2.46 -7.42
C ASP A 9 3.51 2.11 -6.35
N ALA A 10 3.16 2.27 -5.07
CA ALA A 10 4.11 2.13 -3.97
C ALA A 10 4.64 0.70 -3.81
N GLU A 11 3.74 -0.30 -3.72
CA GLU A 11 4.14 -1.70 -3.56
C GLU A 11 4.94 -2.20 -4.77
N THR A 12 4.47 -1.90 -5.98
CA THR A 12 5.18 -2.30 -7.22
C THR A 12 6.54 -1.61 -7.31
N SER A 13 6.63 -0.33 -6.95
CA SER A 13 7.90 0.41 -6.92
C SER A 13 8.90 -0.20 -5.92
N ILE A 14 8.43 -0.58 -4.72
CA ILE A 14 9.27 -1.24 -3.71
C ILE A 14 9.81 -2.58 -4.23
N ILE A 15 8.96 -3.41 -4.85
CA ILE A 15 9.41 -4.70 -5.40
C ILE A 15 10.32 -4.50 -6.60
N LEU A 16 10.10 -3.49 -7.45
CA LEU A 16 11.05 -3.12 -8.53
C LEU A 16 12.43 -2.76 -7.98
N ALA A 17 12.50 -2.08 -6.83
CA ALA A 17 13.77 -1.74 -6.19
C ALA A 17 14.48 -2.95 -5.59
N LEU A 18 13.75 -3.89 -4.97
CA LEU A 18 14.32 -5.05 -4.28
C LEU A 18 14.58 -6.25 -5.19
N LEU A 19 13.63 -6.56 -6.07
CA LEU A 19 13.55 -7.78 -6.87
C LEU A 19 13.02 -7.46 -8.28
N PRO A 20 13.75 -6.66 -9.09
CA PRO A 20 13.26 -6.17 -10.38
C PRO A 20 12.82 -7.30 -11.33
N ASP A 21 13.50 -8.44 -11.31
CA ASP A 21 13.19 -9.58 -12.18
C ASP A 21 11.86 -10.28 -11.82
N GLN A 22 11.27 -9.98 -10.66
CA GLN A 22 9.97 -10.49 -10.23
C GLN A 22 8.80 -9.60 -10.70
N VAL A 23 9.08 -8.43 -11.28
CA VAL A 23 8.06 -7.49 -11.75
C VAL A 23 8.06 -7.39 -13.26
N LYS A 24 6.99 -7.89 -13.89
CA LYS A 24 6.79 -7.76 -15.34
C LYS A 24 5.99 -6.49 -15.62
N MET A 25 6.67 -5.34 -15.74
CA MET A 25 6.00 -4.05 -15.96
C MET A 25 5.13 -3.99 -17.21
N SER A 26 5.40 -4.82 -18.22
CA SER A 26 4.51 -4.95 -19.39
C SER A 26 3.12 -5.51 -19.09
N GLN A 27 2.91 -6.07 -17.89
CA GLN A 27 1.63 -6.57 -17.39
C GLN A 27 1.02 -5.67 -16.30
N ALA A 28 1.68 -4.53 -16.00
CA ALA A 28 1.16 -3.59 -15.01
C ALA A 28 -0.18 -3.01 -15.47
N VAL A 29 -1.14 -2.94 -14.56
CA VAL A 29 -2.47 -2.40 -14.82
C VAL A 29 -2.81 -1.31 -13.81
N LYS A 30 -3.78 -0.49 -14.20
CA LYS A 30 -4.46 0.45 -13.33
C LYS A 30 -5.88 -0.04 -13.13
N GLU A 31 -6.23 -0.40 -11.92
CA GLU A 31 -7.57 -0.82 -11.56
C GLU A 31 -7.90 -0.31 -10.16
N TYR A 32 -9.09 0.27 -10.02
CA TYR A 32 -9.63 0.64 -8.71
C TYR A 32 -11.00 -0.01 -8.54
N PRO A 33 -11.37 -0.40 -7.31
CA PRO A 33 -12.71 -0.85 -6.97
C PRO A 33 -13.80 0.06 -7.54
N GLN A 34 -14.84 -0.57 -8.09
CA GLN A 34 -15.99 0.12 -8.69
C GLN A 34 -17.26 -0.22 -7.93
N GLY A 35 -18.26 0.66 -8.01
CA GLY A 35 -19.58 0.42 -7.39
C GLY A 35 -19.56 0.42 -5.87
N LEU A 36 -18.60 1.14 -5.27
CA LEU A 36 -18.54 1.31 -3.83
C LEU A 36 -19.69 2.19 -3.33
N PRO A 37 -20.21 1.95 -2.11
CA PRO A 37 -21.26 2.78 -1.54
C PRO A 37 -20.81 4.24 -1.35
N GLU A 38 -21.53 5.20 -1.93
CA GLU A 38 -21.22 6.64 -1.80
C GLU A 38 -21.95 7.30 -0.62
N ASP A 39 -23.20 6.90 -0.35
CA ASP A 39 -24.06 7.45 0.72
C ASP A 39 -24.27 6.44 1.86
N SER A 40 -23.18 5.83 2.34
CA SER A 40 -23.23 4.77 3.35
C SER A 40 -22.23 5.04 4.47
N LEU A 41 -22.62 4.73 5.70
CA LEU A 41 -21.68 4.69 6.83
C LEU A 41 -20.72 3.49 6.73
N VAL A 42 -21.05 2.50 5.91
CA VAL A 42 -20.25 1.30 5.65
C VAL A 42 -19.44 1.52 4.37
N SER A 43 -18.12 1.27 4.45
CA SER A 43 -17.14 1.54 3.39
C SER A 43 -16.21 0.35 3.15
N MET A 44 -15.39 0.38 2.08
CA MET A 44 -14.45 -0.70 1.78
C MET A 44 -13.31 -0.79 2.80
N GLU A 45 -12.78 0.37 3.20
CA GLU A 45 -11.77 0.54 4.24
C GLU A 45 -12.21 1.61 5.25
N GLY A 46 -11.51 1.70 6.39
CA GLY A 46 -11.75 2.71 7.41
C GLY A 46 -12.45 2.18 8.65
N LYS A 47 -13.34 2.99 9.25
CA LYS A 47 -13.89 2.73 10.59
C LYS A 47 -14.97 1.66 10.63
N LEU A 48 -15.78 1.54 9.58
CA LEU A 48 -16.90 0.59 9.49
C LEU A 48 -16.80 -0.20 8.16
N PRO A 49 -15.79 -1.08 8.02
CA PRO A 49 -15.57 -1.81 6.78
C PRO A 49 -16.62 -2.92 6.58
N PHE A 50 -17.06 -3.13 5.33
CA PHE A 50 -17.78 -4.36 4.97
C PHE A 50 -16.82 -5.52 4.70
N ALA A 51 -17.30 -6.75 4.80
CA ALA A 51 -16.54 -7.93 4.39
C ALA A 51 -16.65 -8.12 2.87
N TRP A 52 -15.51 -8.38 2.22
CA TRP A 52 -15.43 -8.57 0.78
C TRP A 52 -14.28 -9.52 0.42
N LEU A 53 -14.36 -10.09 -0.77
CA LEU A 53 -13.30 -10.85 -1.41
C LEU A 53 -12.69 -10.02 -2.55
N THR A 54 -11.38 -10.11 -2.77
CA THR A 54 -10.70 -9.33 -3.83
C THR A 54 -11.39 -9.46 -5.19
N LYS A 55 -11.85 -10.65 -5.56
CA LYS A 55 -12.54 -10.93 -6.83
C LYS A 55 -13.88 -10.19 -7.00
N GLU A 56 -14.47 -9.70 -5.91
CA GLU A 56 -15.72 -8.94 -5.92
C GLU A 56 -15.47 -7.48 -6.27
N LEU A 57 -14.27 -6.97 -6.00
CA LEU A 57 -13.91 -5.56 -6.15
C LEU A 57 -12.84 -5.31 -7.22
N SER A 58 -12.10 -6.33 -7.65
CA SER A 58 -11.05 -6.22 -8.65
C SER A 58 -10.99 -7.48 -9.52
N LYS A 59 -10.88 -7.28 -10.83
CA LYS A 59 -10.72 -8.36 -11.82
C LYS A 59 -9.28 -8.83 -11.90
N SER A 60 -8.32 -7.92 -11.83
CA SER A 60 -6.89 -8.24 -11.90
C SER A 60 -6.30 -8.62 -10.54
N GLY A 61 -6.97 -8.28 -9.45
CA GLY A 61 -6.43 -8.31 -8.10
C GLY A 61 -5.74 -7.01 -7.70
N VAL A 62 -5.43 -6.12 -8.66
CA VAL A 62 -4.87 -4.79 -8.39
C VAL A 62 -5.96 -3.84 -7.90
N MET A 63 -5.63 -3.07 -6.88
CA MET A 63 -6.44 -1.97 -6.34
C MET A 63 -5.50 -0.77 -6.18
N GLY A 64 -5.19 -0.12 -7.30
CA GLY A 64 -4.16 0.88 -7.45
C GLY A 64 -3.74 1.12 -8.90
N ASP A 65 -2.75 1.98 -9.08
CA ASP A 65 -2.13 2.26 -10.38
C ASP A 65 -0.68 1.77 -10.39
N ALA A 66 -0.45 0.54 -10.86
CA ALA A 66 0.90 -0.02 -10.99
C ALA A 66 1.66 0.56 -12.19
N THR A 67 0.95 1.17 -13.16
CA THR A 67 1.54 1.59 -14.44
C THR A 67 2.53 2.74 -14.28
N VAL A 68 2.43 3.48 -13.18
CA VAL A 68 3.31 4.60 -12.84
C VAL A 68 4.44 4.21 -11.89
N ALA A 69 4.56 2.93 -11.53
CA ALA A 69 5.60 2.45 -10.63
C ALA A 69 7.00 2.57 -11.25
N SER A 70 8.00 2.83 -10.39
CA SER A 70 9.39 2.97 -10.84
C SER A 70 10.37 2.51 -9.75
N LYS A 71 11.55 2.05 -10.18
CA LYS A 71 12.61 1.63 -9.25
C LYS A 71 13.04 2.80 -8.35
N GLU A 72 13.17 4.00 -8.91
CA GLU A 72 13.62 5.20 -8.20
C GLU A 72 12.62 5.64 -7.13
N LYS A 73 11.31 5.44 -7.37
CA LYS A 73 10.30 5.63 -6.32
C LYS A 73 10.49 4.61 -5.21
N GLY A 74 10.72 3.35 -5.57
CA GLY A 74 10.98 2.27 -4.63
C GLY A 74 12.19 2.54 -3.73
N ASP A 75 13.31 2.96 -4.32
CA ASP A 75 14.53 3.31 -3.59
C ASP A 75 14.26 4.43 -2.55
N ARG A 76 13.51 5.48 -2.93
CA ARG A 76 13.13 6.56 -2.01
C ARG A 76 12.17 6.10 -0.91
N LEU A 77 11.20 5.25 -1.24
CA LEU A 77 10.25 4.69 -0.28
C LEU A 77 10.96 3.80 0.74
N LEU A 78 11.87 2.94 0.28
CA LEU A 78 12.67 2.07 1.13
C LEU A 78 13.53 2.86 2.11
N ALA A 79 14.24 3.90 1.64
CA ALA A 79 15.03 4.77 2.51
C ALA A 79 14.16 5.44 3.59
N SER A 80 13.04 6.05 3.17
CA SER A 80 12.11 6.72 4.10
C SER A 80 11.55 5.76 5.15
N VAL A 81 11.10 4.58 4.73
CA VAL A 81 10.51 3.60 5.66
C VAL A 81 11.58 3.00 6.58
N SER A 82 12.79 2.72 6.08
CA SER A 82 13.87 2.19 6.90
C SER A 82 14.30 3.20 7.97
N ASP A 83 14.40 4.48 7.61
CA ASP A 83 14.76 5.54 8.56
C ASP A 83 13.70 5.68 9.66
N GLY A 84 12.43 5.64 9.29
CA GLY A 84 11.31 5.64 10.24
C GLY A 84 11.34 4.45 11.20
N TRP A 85 11.57 3.24 10.69
CA TRP A 85 11.66 2.04 11.52
C TRP A 85 12.86 2.09 12.47
N VAL A 86 14.03 2.53 12.00
CA VAL A 86 15.22 2.72 12.85
C VAL A 86 14.90 3.70 13.98
N GLN A 87 14.20 4.80 13.71
CA GLN A 87 13.80 5.76 14.73
C GLN A 87 12.83 5.14 15.76
N VAL A 88 11.76 4.50 15.30
CA VAL A 88 10.78 3.85 16.18
C VAL A 88 11.43 2.79 17.08
N ILE A 89 12.32 1.96 16.53
CA ILE A 89 13.02 0.94 17.30
C ILE A 89 13.88 1.58 18.41
N LYS A 90 14.59 2.67 18.12
CA LYS A 90 15.38 3.42 19.11
C LYS A 90 14.49 4.04 20.20
N ASP A 91 13.35 4.59 19.81
CA ASP A 91 12.40 5.21 20.74
C ASP A 91 11.78 4.17 21.66
N VAL A 92 11.32 3.04 21.11
CA VAL A 92 10.78 1.92 21.89
C VAL A 92 11.81 1.36 22.87
N TYR A 93 13.06 1.20 22.44
CA TYR A 93 14.15 0.73 23.31
C TYR A 93 14.43 1.69 24.48
N SER A 94 14.43 3.00 24.18
CA SER A 94 14.70 4.06 25.16
C SER A 94 13.50 4.40 26.03
N PHE A 95 12.28 4.03 25.61
CA PHE A 95 11.05 4.42 26.26
C PHE A 95 11.02 3.97 27.73
N ARG A 96 10.61 4.88 28.60
CA ARG A 96 10.28 4.61 30.01
C ARG A 96 8.90 5.17 30.24
N GLN A 97 7.99 4.32 30.70
CA GLN A 97 6.66 4.78 31.07
C GLN A 97 6.79 5.85 32.16
N PRO A 98 6.23 7.06 31.98
CA PRO A 98 6.18 8.03 33.04
C PRO A 98 5.25 7.50 34.14
N TYR A 99 5.74 7.49 35.38
CA TYR A 99 4.92 7.28 36.57
C TYR A 99 4.65 8.66 37.20
N LEU A 100 3.43 8.85 37.70
CA LEU A 100 3.05 10.00 38.51
C LEU A 100 3.55 9.83 39.95
#